data_AF-A0A1J4Y1R6-F1
#
_entry.id   AF-A0A1J4Y1R6-F1
#
_cell.length_a   1.000
_cell.length_b   1.000
_cell.length_c   1.000
_cell.angle_alpha   90.00
_cell.angle_beta   90.00
_cell.angle_gamma   90.00
#
_symmetry.space_group_name_H-M   'P 1'
#
loop_
_entity.id
_entity.type
_entity.pdbx_description
1 polymer ?
#
loop_
_entity_poly.entity_id
_entity_poly.type
_entity_poly.pdbx_seq_one_letter_code
_entity_poly.pdbx_strand_id
1 'polypeptide(L)'
;MLARVCEELLSSPENASAGCSETIQHNKIHLSKKYGLGKIPSDIELFLHCPPELIGRARMLLQTKPIRTQSGVAPIAVMVPPRACPHGRCTYCPGGPGSVFGDTPQSYTGKEPSTMRAIRNSYDPYLIVMNRLEHLVAAGHYPGKAELIIQGGTFPAMDKTEQDGIITDCLKAMDDFGDLFLRGEQPDYAKFKAFFELPGSVKDEQRGQRIRARLLELKEQGVGRDAAGTEEPDGRSNGIADSSSPLLREQRRNETAGVRCVALAIETKPDWGLLEHGLEMLRQGTTRIELGIQTLYDEPLRLTNRGHTLQDSRDSSRILRDLGFKLTYHIMLGLPGVTKEMDAAVFKDLFNNPDWMPDSLKIYPCMVFPGTSLYQQWKRGKYAPLTTKEAASIIAEGTRHVPDWCRIMRVQRDIPSFLVEAGVDKTNLRQYVEQERRDKSIQSRDIRDREPKGKHPESITYRTMSYEASGGVEFFIAAEDTTQDLLLGFCRLRLPGQELLPELKGAAIVRELHVYGEAVPLGDEGVFSGAVQHRGIGKALLGLAEGIAREHHKQKVVVISGIGVREYYRRLGYNRDGLFMSRGI
;
A
#
# COMPACT_ATOMS: atom_id res chain seq x y z
N MET A 1 -25.27 -27.09 8.96
CA MET A 1 -24.65 -26.97 10.29
C MET A 1 -23.91 -25.64 10.46
N LEU A 2 -22.92 -25.31 9.62
CA LEU A 2 -22.16 -24.04 9.74
C LEU A 2 -23.02 -22.76 9.65
N ALA A 3 -24.06 -22.74 8.81
CA ALA A 3 -25.01 -21.62 8.77
C ALA A 3 -25.73 -21.40 10.11
N ARG A 4 -26.17 -22.48 10.78
CA ARG A 4 -26.81 -22.42 12.12
C ARG A 4 -25.82 -21.97 13.19
N VAL A 5 -24.57 -22.44 13.14
CA VAL A 5 -23.50 -21.97 14.03
C VAL A 5 -23.26 -20.47 13.85
N CYS A 6 -23.22 -20.00 12.60
CA CYS A 6 -23.05 -18.59 12.29
C CYS A 6 -24.24 -17.76 12.80
N GLU A 7 -25.47 -18.20 12.52
CA GLU A 7 -26.70 -17.53 12.96
C GLU A 7 -26.77 -17.42 14.50
N GLU A 8 -26.49 -18.49 15.23
CA GLU A 8 -26.48 -18.47 16.70
C GLU A 8 -25.34 -17.60 17.26
N LEU A 9 -24.15 -17.69 16.69
CA LEU A 9 -23.01 -16.85 17.06
C LEU A 9 -23.33 -15.37 16.86
N LEU A 10 -23.92 -15.02 15.73
CA LEU A 10 -24.27 -13.65 15.37
C LEU A 10 -25.56 -13.18 16.05
N SER A 11 -26.39 -14.04 16.61
CA SER A 11 -27.61 -13.63 17.32
C SER A 11 -27.40 -13.45 18.83
N SER A 12 -26.31 -13.98 19.39
CA SER A 12 -26.02 -13.87 20.82
C SER A 12 -25.82 -12.41 21.27
N PRO A 13 -26.55 -11.91 22.27
CA PRO A 13 -26.37 -10.58 22.85
C PRO A 13 -24.99 -10.37 23.47
N GLU A 14 -24.36 -11.45 23.96
CA GLU A 14 -23.02 -11.41 24.56
C GLU A 14 -21.93 -11.06 23.54
N ASN A 15 -22.23 -11.22 22.25
CA ASN A 15 -21.36 -10.84 21.13
C ASN A 15 -21.71 -9.45 20.55
N ALA A 16 -22.60 -8.69 21.20
CA ALA A 16 -23.05 -7.38 20.70
C ALA A 16 -22.09 -6.23 21.01
N SER A 17 -21.16 -6.38 21.96
CA SER A 17 -20.12 -5.38 22.21
C SER A 17 -18.91 -5.62 21.31
N ALA A 18 -18.59 -4.64 20.46
CA ALA A 18 -17.34 -4.60 19.71
C ALA A 18 -16.18 -4.59 20.71
N GLY A 19 -15.38 -5.67 20.78
CA GLY A 19 -14.16 -5.65 21.57
C GLY A 19 -13.60 -6.96 22.13
N CYS A 20 -14.34 -8.08 22.14
CA CYS A 20 -13.80 -9.30 22.75
C CYS A 20 -13.56 -10.43 21.75
N SER A 21 -12.41 -10.38 21.06
CA SER A 21 -11.93 -11.49 20.21
C SER A 21 -11.87 -12.82 20.98
N GLU A 22 -11.65 -12.77 22.29
CA GLU A 22 -11.64 -13.95 23.17
C GLU A 22 -13.04 -14.52 23.37
N THR A 23 -14.05 -13.67 23.59
CA THR A 23 -15.47 -14.11 23.70
C THR A 23 -15.95 -14.76 22.41
N ILE A 24 -15.65 -14.18 21.25
CA ILE A 24 -16.01 -14.77 19.95
C ILE A 24 -15.37 -16.15 19.79
N GLN A 25 -14.08 -16.28 20.13
CA GLN A 25 -13.37 -17.55 20.02
C GLN A 25 -13.92 -18.61 20.99
N HIS A 26 -14.24 -18.21 22.22
CA HIS A 26 -14.87 -19.09 23.21
C HIS A 26 -16.25 -19.59 22.72
N ASN A 27 -17.07 -18.68 22.18
CA ASN A 27 -18.38 -19.01 21.66
C ASN A 27 -18.31 -19.93 20.44
N LYS A 28 -17.32 -19.76 19.56
CA LYS A 28 -17.07 -20.73 18.47
C LYS A 28 -16.76 -22.12 18.99
N ILE A 29 -15.95 -22.25 20.04
CA ILE A 29 -15.63 -23.55 20.65
C ILE A 29 -16.90 -24.20 21.21
N HIS A 30 -17.70 -23.43 21.96
CA HIS A 30 -18.95 -23.90 22.54
C HIS A 30 -19.93 -24.37 21.46
N LEU A 31 -20.20 -23.54 20.45
CA LEU A 31 -21.12 -23.86 19.37
C LEU A 31 -20.61 -25.02 18.51
N SER A 32 -19.29 -25.13 18.31
CA SER A 32 -18.71 -26.28 17.60
C SER A 32 -19.01 -27.59 18.33
N LYS A 33 -18.95 -27.62 19.67
CA LYS A 33 -19.35 -28.79 20.47
C LYS A 33 -20.85 -29.04 20.40
N LYS A 34 -21.67 -27.99 20.57
CA LYS A 34 -23.14 -28.06 20.53
C LYS A 34 -23.65 -28.68 19.22
N TYR A 35 -23.05 -28.29 18.09
CA TYR A 35 -23.43 -28.76 16.76
C TYR A 35 -22.60 -29.94 16.24
N GLY A 36 -21.72 -30.54 17.07
CA GLY A 36 -20.95 -31.72 16.70
C GLY A 36 -19.95 -31.51 15.55
N LEU A 37 -19.36 -30.32 15.42
CA LEU A 37 -18.37 -30.04 14.39
C LEU A 37 -17.03 -30.70 14.72
N GLY A 38 -16.44 -31.43 13.75
CA GLY A 38 -15.14 -32.08 13.91
C GLY A 38 -13.93 -31.13 14.00
N LYS A 39 -14.12 -29.84 13.73
CA LYS A 39 -13.12 -28.78 13.92
C LYS A 39 -13.82 -27.46 14.24
N ILE A 40 -13.10 -26.54 14.87
CA ILE A 40 -13.57 -25.16 15.06
C ILE A 40 -13.52 -24.45 13.70
N PRO A 41 -14.64 -23.89 13.21
CA PRO A 41 -14.65 -23.18 11.93
C PRO A 41 -13.90 -21.86 12.03
N SER A 42 -13.20 -21.52 10.97
CA SER A 42 -12.56 -20.21 10.79
C SER A 42 -13.61 -19.11 10.61
N ASP A 43 -13.21 -17.86 10.85
CA ASP A 43 -14.04 -16.68 10.57
C ASP A 43 -14.54 -16.64 9.12
N ILE A 44 -13.68 -16.95 8.16
CA ILE A 44 -14.01 -16.98 6.74
C ILE A 44 -15.04 -18.07 6.46
N GLU A 45 -14.89 -19.27 7.02
CA GLU A 45 -15.87 -20.35 6.85
C GLU A 45 -17.24 -19.92 7.38
N LEU A 46 -17.31 -19.33 8.59
CA LEU A 46 -18.57 -18.83 9.13
C LEU A 46 -19.16 -17.71 8.27
N PHE A 47 -18.34 -16.74 7.86
CA PHE A 47 -18.76 -15.62 7.03
C PHE A 47 -19.33 -16.07 5.68
N LEU A 48 -18.71 -17.05 5.01
CA LEU A 48 -19.21 -17.59 3.75
C LEU A 48 -20.53 -18.36 3.90
N HIS A 49 -20.81 -18.91 5.08
CA HIS A 49 -22.07 -19.58 5.41
C HIS A 49 -23.11 -18.64 6.05
N CYS A 50 -22.80 -17.35 6.19
CA CYS A 50 -23.69 -16.36 6.79
C CYS A 50 -24.92 -16.08 5.88
N PRO A 51 -26.14 -16.06 6.45
CA PRO A 51 -27.34 -15.61 5.74
C PRO A 51 -27.23 -14.13 5.32
N PRO A 52 -27.81 -13.73 4.17
CA PRO A 52 -27.74 -12.35 3.65
C PRO A 52 -28.12 -11.25 4.66
N GLU A 53 -29.15 -11.50 5.45
CA GLU A 53 -29.70 -10.62 6.49
C GLU A 53 -28.73 -10.32 7.64
N LEU A 54 -27.73 -11.18 7.87
CA LEU A 54 -26.76 -11.04 8.96
C LEU A 54 -25.38 -10.56 8.50
N ILE A 55 -25.20 -10.25 7.20
CA ILE A 55 -23.91 -9.89 6.63
C ILE A 55 -23.30 -8.64 7.28
N GLY A 56 -24.11 -7.63 7.61
CA GLY A 56 -23.64 -6.42 8.29
C GLY A 56 -22.97 -6.75 9.64
N ARG A 57 -23.66 -7.52 10.48
CA ARG A 57 -23.14 -7.98 11.78
C ARG A 57 -21.96 -8.94 11.61
N ALA A 58 -21.99 -9.81 10.60
CA ALA A 58 -20.89 -10.71 10.28
C ALA A 58 -19.62 -9.95 9.89
N ARG A 59 -19.73 -8.84 9.15
CA ARG A 59 -18.57 -7.99 8.82
C ARG A 59 -17.96 -7.36 10.07
N MET A 60 -18.76 -6.98 11.06
CA MET A 60 -18.23 -6.42 12.31
C MET A 60 -17.50 -7.45 13.16
N LEU A 61 -18.01 -8.69 13.23
CA LEU A 61 -17.54 -9.71 14.17
C LEU A 61 -16.57 -10.74 13.57
N LEU A 62 -16.69 -11.04 12.28
CA LEU A 62 -15.96 -12.12 11.58
C LEU A 62 -14.98 -11.59 10.53
N GLN A 63 -14.81 -10.27 10.38
CA GLN A 63 -13.80 -9.73 9.48
C GLN A 63 -12.39 -10.05 9.98
N THR A 64 -11.59 -10.72 9.15
CA THR A 64 -10.23 -11.10 9.54
C THR A 64 -9.24 -9.96 9.34
N LYS A 65 -8.44 -9.64 10.37
CA LYS A 65 -7.39 -8.60 10.31
C LYS A 65 -7.94 -7.23 9.85
N PRO A 66 -8.88 -6.62 10.60
CA PRO A 66 -9.56 -5.37 10.21
C PRO A 66 -8.60 -4.21 9.93
N ILE A 67 -7.44 -4.19 10.62
CA ILE A 67 -6.31 -3.25 10.41
C ILE A 67 -5.90 -3.11 8.93
N ARG A 68 -6.15 -4.13 8.09
CA ARG A 68 -5.78 -4.14 6.67
C ARG A 68 -6.54 -3.14 5.80
N THR A 69 -7.76 -2.79 6.20
CA THR A 69 -8.61 -1.85 5.46
C THR A 69 -9.18 -0.77 6.40
N GLN A 70 -8.58 -0.60 7.58
CA GLN A 70 -9.04 0.36 8.58
C GLN A 70 -8.97 1.81 8.05
N SER A 71 -8.00 2.10 7.17
CA SER A 71 -7.90 3.38 6.46
C SER A 71 -8.96 3.55 5.34
N GLY A 72 -9.85 2.59 5.15
CA GLY A 72 -10.81 2.56 4.05
C GLY A 72 -10.21 2.26 2.67
N VAL A 73 -8.95 1.82 2.60
CA VAL A 73 -8.25 1.49 1.35
C VAL A 73 -7.73 0.05 1.40
N ALA A 74 -8.04 -0.76 0.40
CA ALA A 74 -7.62 -2.15 0.29
C ALA A 74 -6.26 -2.28 -0.42
N PRO A 75 -5.22 -2.84 0.23
CA PRO A 75 -3.94 -3.07 -0.44
C PRO A 75 -3.98 -4.31 -1.34
N ILE A 76 -3.64 -4.10 -2.61
CA ILE A 76 -3.55 -5.11 -3.67
C ILE A 76 -2.11 -5.14 -4.18
N ALA A 77 -1.32 -6.11 -3.71
CA ALA A 77 0.05 -6.30 -4.16
C ALA A 77 0.12 -7.27 -5.34
N VAL A 78 0.81 -6.85 -6.40
CA VAL A 78 1.05 -7.62 -7.63
C VAL A 78 2.55 -7.76 -7.82
N MET A 79 3.01 -9.00 -8.00
CA MET A 79 4.42 -9.26 -8.30
C MET A 79 4.62 -9.45 -9.79
N VAL A 80 5.64 -8.81 -10.32
CA VAL A 80 6.09 -9.01 -11.69
C VAL A 80 6.80 -10.37 -11.83
N PRO A 81 6.84 -10.96 -13.05
CA PRO A 81 7.59 -12.18 -13.31
C PRO A 81 9.06 -12.09 -12.87
N PRO A 82 9.69 -13.21 -12.43
CA PRO A 82 11.10 -13.25 -12.09
C PRO A 82 11.99 -12.75 -13.22
N ARG A 83 12.84 -11.76 -12.92
CA ARG A 83 13.83 -11.22 -13.85
C ARG A 83 15.17 -11.01 -13.18
N ALA A 84 16.24 -11.18 -13.95
CA ALA A 84 17.58 -10.88 -13.47
C ALA A 84 17.78 -9.36 -13.34
N CYS A 85 18.44 -8.92 -12.28
CA CYS A 85 18.91 -7.54 -12.18
C CYS A 85 20.06 -7.32 -13.19
N PRO A 86 20.07 -6.22 -13.98
CA PRO A 86 21.15 -5.92 -14.93
C PRO A 86 22.55 -5.80 -14.30
N HIS A 87 22.64 -5.34 -13.04
CA HIS A 87 23.91 -5.25 -12.30
C HIS A 87 24.35 -6.57 -11.64
N GLY A 88 23.61 -7.66 -11.88
CA GLY A 88 23.78 -8.92 -11.16
C GLY A 88 23.07 -8.96 -9.80
N ARG A 89 23.39 -9.97 -9.00
CA ARG A 89 22.72 -10.24 -7.72
C ARG A 89 23.40 -9.49 -6.57
N CYS A 90 22.61 -8.79 -5.75
CA CYS A 90 23.13 -8.20 -4.51
C CYS A 90 23.53 -9.30 -3.51
N THR A 91 24.55 -9.04 -2.69
CA THR A 91 25.15 -10.00 -1.76
C THR A 91 24.15 -10.70 -0.82
N TYR A 92 23.10 -9.98 -0.39
CA TYR A 92 22.08 -10.46 0.55
C TYR A 92 20.75 -10.88 -0.11
N CYS A 93 20.59 -10.73 -1.43
CA CYS A 93 19.31 -10.94 -2.10
C CYS A 93 18.95 -12.44 -2.17
N PRO A 94 17.88 -12.93 -1.51
CA PRO A 94 17.56 -14.37 -1.47
C PRO A 94 17.02 -14.94 -2.78
N GLY A 95 16.25 -14.14 -3.53
CA GLY A 95 15.53 -14.57 -4.72
C GLY A 95 16.25 -14.29 -6.04
N GLY A 96 15.45 -14.28 -7.11
CA GLY A 96 15.89 -14.10 -8.49
C GLY A 96 15.83 -15.41 -9.29
N PRO A 97 15.89 -15.32 -10.64
CA PRO A 97 16.00 -16.51 -11.48
C PRO A 97 17.17 -17.41 -11.08
N GLY A 98 16.93 -18.73 -11.01
CA GLY A 98 17.92 -19.72 -10.62
C GLY A 98 18.37 -19.68 -9.16
N SER A 99 17.61 -19.03 -8.26
CA SER A 99 17.91 -19.04 -6.82
C SER A 99 17.68 -20.42 -6.20
N VAL A 100 18.18 -20.64 -4.97
CA VAL A 100 17.88 -21.87 -4.21
C VAL A 100 16.40 -22.05 -3.89
N PHE A 101 15.61 -21.00 -4.05
CA PHE A 101 14.16 -21.02 -3.89
C PHE A 101 13.39 -21.17 -5.22
N GLY A 102 14.11 -21.44 -6.32
CA GLY A 102 13.58 -21.47 -7.68
C GLY A 102 13.53 -20.08 -8.32
N ASP A 103 12.79 -19.98 -9.42
CA ASP A 103 12.58 -18.71 -10.12
C ASP A 103 11.57 -17.85 -9.37
N THR A 104 12.09 -16.96 -8.53
CA THR A 104 11.29 -16.02 -7.74
C THR A 104 11.64 -14.58 -8.09
N PRO A 105 10.72 -13.62 -7.87
CA PRO A 105 11.04 -12.20 -7.99
C PRO A 105 12.22 -11.83 -7.09
N GLN A 106 12.98 -10.83 -7.50
CA GLN A 106 14.15 -10.37 -6.76
C GLN A 106 13.78 -10.00 -5.33
N SER A 107 14.62 -10.40 -4.38
CA SER A 107 14.41 -10.24 -2.93
C SER A 107 13.33 -11.10 -2.26
N TYR A 108 12.68 -12.01 -2.98
CA TYR A 108 11.62 -12.87 -2.45
C TYR A 108 11.98 -14.37 -2.50
N THR A 109 11.43 -15.16 -1.59
CA THR A 109 11.70 -16.61 -1.43
C THR A 109 10.63 -17.51 -2.06
N GLY A 110 9.55 -16.95 -2.60
CA GLY A 110 8.45 -17.75 -3.16
C GLY A 110 7.44 -18.22 -2.12
N LYS A 111 7.71 -18.01 -0.84
CA LYS A 111 6.87 -18.46 0.28
C LYS A 111 6.11 -17.32 0.96
N GLU A 112 6.34 -16.08 0.55
CA GLU A 112 5.57 -14.94 1.02
C GLU A 112 4.14 -14.99 0.44
N PRO A 113 3.10 -14.50 1.16
CA PRO A 113 1.72 -14.59 0.68
C PRO A 113 1.45 -13.93 -0.68
N SER A 114 2.14 -12.83 -1.02
CA SER A 114 2.04 -12.21 -2.35
C SER A 114 2.77 -13.04 -3.41
N THR A 115 3.97 -13.56 -3.12
CA THR A 115 4.72 -14.41 -4.06
C THR A 115 4.00 -15.72 -4.36
N MET A 116 3.46 -16.39 -3.34
CA MET A 116 2.66 -17.62 -3.54
C MET A 116 1.43 -17.36 -4.41
N ARG A 117 0.79 -16.19 -4.25
CA ARG A 117 -0.35 -15.80 -5.10
C ARG A 117 0.09 -15.57 -6.54
N ALA A 118 1.22 -14.91 -6.75
CA ALA A 118 1.76 -14.66 -8.07
C ALA A 118 2.12 -15.96 -8.79
N ILE A 119 2.85 -16.87 -8.12
CA ILE A 119 3.21 -18.21 -8.65
C ILE A 119 1.95 -18.99 -9.05
N ARG A 120 0.94 -19.06 -8.17
CA ARG A 120 -0.32 -19.79 -8.46
C ARG A 120 -1.07 -19.24 -9.68
N ASN A 121 -0.97 -17.93 -9.91
CA ASN A 121 -1.59 -17.25 -11.04
C ASN A 121 -0.64 -17.09 -12.23
N SER A 122 0.51 -17.79 -12.23
CA SER A 122 1.50 -17.74 -13.31
C SER A 122 1.97 -16.31 -13.63
N TYR A 123 2.03 -15.44 -12.61
CA TYR A 123 2.35 -14.02 -12.73
C TYR A 123 1.41 -13.20 -13.63
N ASP A 124 0.22 -13.71 -13.98
CA ASP A 124 -0.78 -12.94 -14.73
C ASP A 124 -1.39 -11.84 -13.83
N PRO A 125 -1.21 -10.55 -14.16
CA PRO A 125 -1.62 -9.44 -13.29
C PRO A 125 -3.14 -9.41 -13.05
N TYR A 126 -3.92 -9.70 -14.09
CA TYR A 126 -5.39 -9.73 -14.01
C TYR A 126 -5.84 -10.81 -13.02
N LEU A 127 -5.31 -12.03 -13.14
CA LEU A 127 -5.64 -13.13 -12.24
C LEU A 127 -5.18 -12.87 -10.79
N ILE A 128 -4.02 -12.25 -10.59
CA ILE A 128 -3.53 -11.90 -9.26
C ILE A 128 -4.48 -10.92 -8.57
N VAL A 129 -4.91 -9.87 -9.28
CA VAL A 129 -5.82 -8.85 -8.75
C VAL A 129 -7.20 -9.46 -8.45
N MET A 130 -7.79 -10.21 -9.40
CA MET A 130 -9.07 -10.89 -9.20
C MET A 130 -9.03 -11.82 -7.97
N ASN A 131 -7.98 -12.62 -7.83
CA ASN A 131 -7.83 -13.52 -6.70
C ASN A 131 -7.55 -12.78 -5.37
N ARG A 132 -6.96 -11.57 -5.42
CA ARG A 132 -6.78 -10.74 -4.22
C ARG A 132 -8.10 -10.11 -3.76
N LEU A 133 -8.90 -9.62 -4.71
CA LEU A 133 -10.24 -9.06 -4.47
C LEU A 133 -11.19 -10.14 -3.96
N GLU A 134 -11.19 -11.33 -4.55
CA GLU A 134 -11.90 -12.52 -4.07
C GLU A 134 -11.59 -12.77 -2.58
N HIS A 135 -10.31 -12.85 -2.23
CA HIS A 135 -9.91 -13.11 -0.86
C HIS A 135 -10.34 -11.98 0.10
N LEU A 136 -10.30 -10.71 -0.32
CA LEU A 136 -10.76 -9.60 0.51
C LEU A 136 -12.26 -9.70 0.81
N VAL A 137 -13.09 -9.93 -0.22
CA VAL A 137 -14.55 -10.06 -0.06
C VAL A 137 -14.92 -11.30 0.76
N ALA A 138 -14.27 -12.43 0.51
CA ALA A 138 -14.47 -13.66 1.30
C ALA A 138 -14.07 -13.49 2.78
N ALA A 139 -13.14 -12.57 3.07
CA ALA A 139 -12.71 -12.23 4.43
C ALA A 139 -13.51 -11.09 5.08
N GLY A 140 -14.61 -10.66 4.46
CA GLY A 140 -15.52 -9.63 5.00
C GLY A 140 -15.09 -8.17 4.72
N HIS A 141 -14.06 -7.94 3.91
CA HIS A 141 -13.66 -6.60 3.51
C HIS A 141 -14.48 -6.11 2.31
N TYR A 142 -14.80 -4.82 2.29
CA TYR A 142 -15.36 -4.15 1.11
C TYR A 142 -14.24 -3.40 0.36
N PRO A 143 -13.87 -3.83 -0.87
CA PRO A 143 -12.73 -3.26 -1.59
C PRO A 143 -13.11 -2.09 -2.52
N GLY A 144 -14.03 -1.19 -2.13
CA GLY A 144 -14.46 -0.09 -3.02
C GLY A 144 -13.39 0.98 -3.33
N LYS A 145 -12.33 1.03 -2.53
CA LYS A 145 -11.12 1.81 -2.78
C LYS A 145 -9.92 0.90 -2.58
N ALA A 146 -8.98 0.92 -3.49
CA ALA A 146 -7.80 0.07 -3.44
C ALA A 146 -6.52 0.83 -3.76
N GLU A 147 -5.44 0.37 -3.14
CA GLU A 147 -4.08 0.76 -3.45
C GLU A 147 -3.40 -0.40 -4.17
N LEU A 148 -3.03 -0.19 -5.43
CA LEU A 148 -2.27 -1.13 -6.23
C LEU A 148 -0.78 -0.98 -5.91
N ILE A 149 -0.08 -2.08 -5.65
CA ILE A 149 1.33 -2.08 -5.27
C ILE A 149 2.07 -3.04 -6.19
N ILE A 150 2.90 -2.51 -7.08
CA ILE A 150 3.75 -3.29 -7.97
C ILE A 150 5.06 -3.61 -7.25
N GLN A 151 5.28 -4.91 -7.03
CA GLN A 151 6.41 -5.44 -6.25
C GLN A 151 7.42 -6.16 -7.15
N GLY A 152 8.68 -6.15 -6.71
CA GLY A 152 9.79 -6.86 -7.37
C GLY A 152 10.99 -5.97 -7.72
N GLY A 153 10.87 -4.65 -7.56
CA GLY A 153 11.98 -3.69 -7.60
C GLY A 153 12.64 -3.46 -8.98
N THR A 154 12.22 -4.21 -9.99
CA THR A 154 12.78 -4.22 -11.36
C THR A 154 11.76 -3.84 -12.42
N PHE A 155 10.54 -3.47 -12.02
CA PHE A 155 9.46 -3.13 -12.93
C PHE A 155 9.83 -2.00 -13.91
N PRO A 156 10.44 -0.86 -13.46
CA PRO A 156 10.82 0.19 -14.40
C PRO A 156 11.96 -0.18 -15.36
N ALA A 157 12.65 -1.31 -15.15
CA ALA A 157 13.67 -1.83 -16.06
C ALA A 157 13.08 -2.73 -17.16
N MET A 158 11.77 -3.01 -17.13
CA MET A 158 11.06 -3.79 -18.15
C MET A 158 10.76 -2.91 -19.38
N ASP A 159 10.42 -3.52 -20.51
CA ASP A 159 9.95 -2.76 -21.68
C ASP A 159 8.68 -1.96 -21.34
N LYS A 160 8.55 -0.74 -21.86
CA LYS A 160 7.42 0.15 -21.55
C LYS A 160 6.07 -0.48 -21.95
N THR A 161 6.02 -1.25 -23.04
CA THR A 161 4.80 -1.95 -23.48
C THR A 161 4.39 -3.03 -22.47
N GLU A 162 5.37 -3.74 -21.92
CA GLU A 162 5.10 -4.76 -20.91
C GLU A 162 4.68 -4.13 -19.57
N GLN A 163 5.30 -3.03 -19.19
CA GLN A 163 4.88 -2.24 -18.03
C GLN A 163 3.42 -1.81 -18.17
N ASP A 164 3.07 -1.22 -19.31
CA ASP A 164 1.69 -0.81 -19.63
C ASP A 164 0.71 -1.97 -19.61
N GLY A 165 1.07 -3.11 -20.20
CA GLY A 165 0.23 -4.30 -20.20
C GLY A 165 -0.09 -4.76 -18.78
N ILE A 166 0.90 -4.74 -17.88
CA ILE A 166 0.71 -5.12 -16.47
C ILE A 166 -0.24 -4.17 -15.76
N ILE A 167 -0.07 -2.85 -15.89
CA ILE A 167 -0.94 -1.88 -15.24
C ILE A 167 -2.36 -1.93 -15.83
N THR A 168 -2.47 -2.08 -17.15
CA THR A 168 -3.75 -2.23 -17.86
C THR A 168 -4.52 -3.43 -17.33
N ASP A 169 -3.88 -4.59 -17.23
CA ASP A 169 -4.51 -5.82 -16.71
C ASP A 169 -4.94 -5.67 -15.25
N CYS A 170 -4.15 -4.96 -14.43
CA CYS A 170 -4.52 -4.70 -13.04
C CYS A 170 -5.76 -3.82 -12.94
N LEU A 171 -5.79 -2.68 -13.67
CA LEU A 171 -6.94 -1.76 -13.67
C LEU A 171 -8.19 -2.46 -14.21
N LYS A 172 -8.05 -3.19 -15.33
CA LYS A 172 -9.14 -3.96 -15.92
C LYS A 172 -9.73 -4.98 -14.95
N ALA A 173 -8.90 -5.69 -14.17
CA ALA A 173 -9.38 -6.61 -13.15
C ALA A 173 -10.15 -5.89 -12.03
N MET A 174 -9.71 -4.70 -11.62
CA MET A 174 -10.43 -3.89 -10.63
C MET A 174 -11.79 -3.45 -11.18
N ASP A 175 -11.82 -2.96 -12.41
CA ASP A 175 -13.03 -2.50 -13.06
C ASP A 175 -14.03 -3.64 -13.26
N ASP A 176 -13.59 -4.76 -13.85
CA ASP A 176 -14.44 -5.93 -14.09
C ASP A 176 -14.98 -6.51 -12.77
N PHE A 177 -14.16 -6.58 -11.72
CA PHE A 177 -14.61 -7.04 -10.41
C PHE A 177 -15.66 -6.10 -9.82
N GLY A 178 -15.44 -4.78 -9.94
CA GLY A 178 -16.38 -3.75 -9.53
C GLY A 178 -17.74 -3.94 -10.19
N ASP A 179 -17.76 -4.02 -11.51
CA ASP A 179 -18.99 -4.14 -12.32
C ASP A 179 -19.72 -5.47 -12.05
N LEU A 180 -18.98 -6.55 -11.81
CA LEU A 180 -19.58 -7.84 -11.55
C LEU A 180 -20.16 -7.96 -10.15
N PHE A 181 -19.43 -7.50 -9.13
CA PHE A 181 -19.68 -7.92 -7.75
C PHE A 181 -20.00 -6.78 -6.79
N LEU A 182 -19.81 -5.51 -7.14
CA LEU A 182 -20.11 -4.41 -6.23
C LEU A 182 -21.39 -3.68 -6.67
N ARG A 183 -22.36 -3.54 -5.76
CA ARG A 183 -23.58 -2.76 -5.98
C ARG A 183 -23.71 -1.73 -4.85
N GLY A 184 -23.60 -0.45 -5.20
CA GLY A 184 -23.56 0.61 -4.20
C GLY A 184 -22.36 0.45 -3.27
N GLU A 185 -22.59 0.35 -1.96
CA GLU A 185 -21.54 0.23 -0.94
C GLU A 185 -21.36 -1.20 -0.38
N GLN A 186 -21.96 -2.21 -1.02
CA GLN A 186 -21.90 -3.60 -0.57
C GLN A 186 -21.59 -4.56 -1.74
N PRO A 187 -20.88 -5.67 -1.48
CA PRO A 187 -20.76 -6.74 -2.48
C PRO A 187 -22.09 -7.47 -2.68
N ASP A 188 -22.41 -7.83 -3.92
CA ASP A 188 -23.44 -8.82 -4.26
C ASP A 188 -22.91 -10.22 -3.91
N TYR A 189 -23.08 -10.61 -2.65
CA TYR A 189 -22.56 -11.87 -2.12
C TYR A 189 -23.17 -13.10 -2.80
N ALA A 190 -24.40 -13.02 -3.31
CA ALA A 190 -25.04 -14.13 -4.01
C ALA A 190 -24.31 -14.39 -5.35
N LYS A 191 -24.15 -13.34 -6.16
CA LYS A 191 -23.42 -13.43 -7.43
C LYS A 191 -21.94 -13.76 -7.21
N PHE A 192 -21.31 -13.17 -6.20
CA PHE A 192 -19.92 -13.45 -5.82
C PHE A 192 -19.72 -14.93 -5.44
N LYS A 193 -20.54 -15.47 -4.54
CA LYS A 193 -20.43 -16.86 -4.11
C LYS A 193 -20.69 -17.83 -5.27
N ALA A 194 -21.67 -17.53 -6.13
CA ALA A 194 -21.93 -18.35 -7.31
C ALA A 194 -20.75 -18.36 -8.29
N PHE A 195 -20.20 -17.19 -8.64
CA PHE A 195 -19.10 -17.08 -9.60
C PHE A 195 -17.84 -17.83 -9.14
N PHE A 196 -17.46 -17.63 -7.88
CA PHE A 196 -16.30 -18.27 -7.28
C PHE A 196 -16.61 -19.66 -6.73
N GLU A 197 -17.79 -20.24 -6.93
CA GLU A 197 -18.15 -21.56 -6.37
C GLU A 197 -17.86 -21.66 -4.85
N LEU A 198 -18.36 -20.69 -4.08
CA LEU A 198 -18.20 -20.59 -2.62
C LEU A 198 -19.49 -20.95 -1.88
N PRO A 199 -19.40 -21.58 -0.70
CA PRO A 199 -18.18 -22.08 -0.05
C PRO A 199 -17.64 -23.32 -0.79
N GLY A 200 -16.33 -23.31 -1.07
CA GLY A 200 -15.65 -24.36 -1.81
C GLY A 200 -14.22 -24.53 -1.30
N SER A 201 -13.64 -25.71 -1.50
CA SER A 201 -12.27 -25.99 -1.05
C SER A 201 -11.26 -25.27 -1.93
N VAL A 202 -10.30 -24.56 -1.32
CA VAL A 202 -9.14 -23.99 -2.02
C VAL A 202 -8.18 -25.08 -2.52
N LYS A 203 -8.30 -26.30 -1.99
CA LYS A 203 -7.51 -27.48 -2.42
C LYS A 203 -8.14 -28.25 -3.58
N ASP A 204 -9.35 -27.87 -4.01
CA ASP A 204 -9.99 -28.48 -5.17
C ASP A 204 -9.39 -27.88 -6.45
N GLU A 205 -8.51 -28.64 -7.09
CA GLU A 205 -7.82 -28.23 -8.31
C GLU A 205 -8.78 -28.07 -9.50
N GLN A 206 -9.82 -28.91 -9.60
CA GLN A 206 -10.80 -28.83 -10.69
C GLN A 206 -11.64 -27.55 -10.58
N ARG A 207 -12.08 -27.20 -9.36
CA ARG A 207 -12.71 -25.91 -9.08
C ARG A 207 -11.76 -24.75 -9.42
N GLY A 208 -10.50 -24.85 -9.01
CA GLY A 208 -9.48 -23.86 -9.33
C GLY A 208 -9.33 -23.63 -10.85
N GLN A 209 -9.29 -24.71 -11.64
CA GLN A 209 -9.19 -24.65 -13.10
C GLN A 209 -10.44 -24.02 -13.75
N ARG A 210 -11.65 -24.39 -13.29
CA ARG A 210 -12.90 -23.78 -13.80
C ARG A 210 -12.96 -22.27 -13.53
N ILE A 211 -12.63 -21.85 -12.31
CA ILE A 211 -12.61 -20.42 -11.96
C ILE A 211 -11.56 -19.69 -12.80
N ARG A 212 -10.36 -20.26 -12.95
CA ARG A 212 -9.30 -19.68 -13.80
C ARG A 212 -9.75 -19.52 -15.25
N ALA A 213 -10.38 -20.53 -15.83
CA ALA A 213 -10.90 -20.46 -17.20
C ALA A 213 -11.93 -19.33 -17.36
N ARG A 214 -12.89 -19.22 -16.44
CA ARG A 214 -13.88 -18.12 -16.44
C ARG A 214 -13.22 -16.74 -16.34
N LEU A 215 -12.19 -16.60 -15.50
CA LEU A 215 -11.47 -15.34 -15.34
C LEU A 215 -10.67 -14.97 -16.60
N LEU A 216 -10.06 -15.93 -17.28
CA LEU A 216 -9.34 -15.69 -18.54
C LEU A 216 -10.30 -15.32 -19.67
N GLU A 217 -11.44 -15.99 -19.77
CA GLU A 217 -12.50 -15.64 -20.71
C GLU A 217 -13.00 -14.20 -20.47
N LEU A 218 -13.19 -13.82 -19.20
CA LEU A 218 -13.56 -12.46 -18.81
C LEU A 218 -12.49 -11.42 -19.17
N LYS A 219 -11.21 -11.78 -19.03
CA LYS A 219 -10.08 -10.93 -19.42
C LYS A 219 -10.12 -10.63 -20.93
N GLU A 220 -10.38 -11.64 -21.76
CA GLU A 220 -10.42 -11.49 -23.22
C GLU A 220 -11.66 -10.74 -23.71
N GLN A 221 -12.85 -11.10 -23.20
CA GLN A 221 -14.13 -10.57 -23.67
C GLN A 221 -14.50 -9.22 -23.03
N GLY A 222 -14.09 -8.97 -21.78
CA GLY A 222 -14.55 -7.84 -20.98
C GLY A 222 -15.98 -7.98 -20.46
N VAL A 223 -16.33 -7.22 -19.42
CA VAL A 223 -17.70 -7.17 -18.88
C VAL A 223 -18.56 -6.28 -19.79
N GLY A 224 -19.60 -6.84 -20.41
CA GLY A 224 -20.68 -6.08 -21.05
C GLY A 224 -20.23 -5.05 -22.10
N ARG A 225 -19.51 -5.47 -23.14
CA ARG A 225 -19.23 -4.61 -24.31
C ARG A 225 -20.51 -4.37 -25.11
N ASP A 226 -21.37 -3.49 -24.62
CA ASP A 226 -22.25 -2.74 -25.50
C ASP A 226 -21.39 -1.69 -26.21
N ALA A 227 -21.42 -1.75 -27.53
CA ALA A 227 -20.78 -0.79 -28.41
C ALA A 227 -21.47 0.58 -28.28
N ALA A 228 -21.12 1.35 -27.24
CA ALA A 228 -21.48 2.76 -27.13
C ALA A 228 -20.17 3.56 -27.06
N GLY A 229 -19.82 4.19 -28.18
CA GLY A 229 -18.68 5.08 -28.29
C GLY A 229 -18.77 6.18 -27.25
N THR A 230 -17.75 6.29 -26.42
CA THR A 230 -17.53 7.49 -25.61
C THR A 230 -16.82 8.51 -26.49
N GLU A 231 -17.58 9.39 -27.12
CA GLU A 231 -17.04 10.63 -27.69
C GLU A 231 -16.45 11.51 -26.58
N GLU A 232 -15.38 12.23 -26.91
CA GLU A 232 -14.67 13.14 -25.99
C GLU A 232 -15.59 14.31 -25.58
N PRO A 233 -15.74 14.63 -24.28
CA PRO A 233 -16.49 15.81 -23.86
C PRO A 233 -15.74 17.14 -24.01
N ASP A 234 -14.49 17.15 -24.49
CA ASP A 234 -13.73 18.40 -24.64
C ASP A 234 -12.74 18.30 -25.81
N GLY A 235 -13.11 18.89 -26.95
CA GLY A 235 -12.37 18.86 -28.22
C GLY A 235 -11.09 19.71 -28.22
N ARG A 236 -10.19 19.48 -27.26
CA ARG A 236 -8.85 20.07 -27.24
C ARG A 236 -7.81 18.95 -27.26
N SER A 237 -7.34 18.65 -28.46
CA SER A 237 -6.22 17.75 -28.73
C SER A 237 -4.91 18.33 -28.18
N ASN A 238 -4.70 18.20 -26.88
CA ASN A 238 -3.42 18.51 -26.25
C ASN A 238 -2.52 17.27 -26.33
N GLY A 239 -1.81 17.09 -27.44
CA GLY A 239 -0.48 16.44 -27.57
C GLY A 239 -0.16 15.11 -26.85
N ILE A 240 -1.11 14.43 -26.21
CA ILE A 240 -0.91 13.15 -25.54
C ILE A 240 -1.11 12.06 -26.58
N ALA A 241 -0.07 11.23 -26.71
CA ALA A 241 -0.08 10.03 -27.54
C ALA A 241 -1.36 9.20 -27.32
N ASP A 242 -2.07 9.05 -28.43
CA ASP A 242 -3.04 8.01 -28.74
C ASP A 242 -4.13 7.74 -27.68
N SER A 243 -5.28 8.42 -27.84
CA SER A 243 -6.51 8.15 -27.08
C SER A 243 -7.01 6.70 -27.20
N SER A 244 -6.42 5.89 -28.10
CA SER A 244 -6.67 4.47 -28.29
C SER A 244 -5.84 3.53 -27.40
N SER A 245 -4.86 4.03 -26.63
CA SER A 245 -4.06 3.17 -25.73
C SER A 245 -4.95 2.39 -24.74
N PRO A 246 -4.81 1.04 -24.66
CA PRO A 246 -5.56 0.22 -23.71
C PRO A 246 -5.45 0.70 -22.26
N LEU A 247 -4.26 1.16 -21.86
CA LEU A 247 -4.02 1.69 -20.52
C LEU A 247 -4.90 2.90 -20.23
N LEU A 248 -4.92 3.89 -21.12
CA LEU A 248 -5.71 5.11 -20.92
C LEU A 248 -7.21 4.81 -20.87
N ARG A 249 -7.68 3.81 -21.64
CA ARG A 249 -9.07 3.36 -21.60
C ARG A 249 -9.45 2.81 -20.22
N GLU A 250 -8.65 1.88 -19.68
CA GLU A 250 -8.93 1.31 -18.34
C GLU A 250 -8.70 2.35 -17.24
N GLN A 251 -7.76 3.30 -17.40
CA GLN A 251 -7.65 4.44 -16.48
C GLN A 251 -8.94 5.26 -16.46
N ARG A 252 -9.52 5.61 -17.63
CA ARG A 252 -10.78 6.36 -17.70
C ARG A 252 -11.95 5.61 -17.06
N ARG A 253 -12.08 4.30 -17.33
CA ARG A 253 -13.10 3.46 -16.72
C ARG A 253 -12.95 3.39 -15.20
N ASN A 254 -11.72 3.28 -14.70
CA ASN A 254 -11.43 3.19 -13.28
C ASN A 254 -11.75 4.46 -12.47
N GLU A 255 -11.86 5.64 -13.11
CA GLU A 255 -12.21 6.89 -12.41
C GLU A 255 -13.57 6.79 -11.70
N THR A 256 -14.49 5.97 -12.22
CA THR A 256 -15.85 5.77 -11.69
C THR A 256 -16.19 4.31 -11.36
N ALA A 257 -15.25 3.38 -11.49
CA ALA A 257 -15.48 1.95 -11.27
C ALA A 257 -15.88 1.62 -9.82
N GLY A 258 -16.48 0.43 -9.61
CA GLY A 258 -16.83 -0.05 -8.27
C GLY A 258 -15.60 -0.26 -7.35
N VAL A 259 -14.49 -0.74 -7.92
CA VAL A 259 -13.19 -0.85 -7.23
C VAL A 259 -12.25 0.23 -7.77
N ARG A 260 -12.13 1.34 -7.05
CA ARG A 260 -11.33 2.50 -7.50
C ARG A 260 -9.87 2.36 -7.12
N CYS A 261 -8.96 2.52 -8.08
CA CYS A 261 -7.53 2.62 -7.86
C CYS A 261 -7.19 4.03 -7.34
N VAL A 262 -7.25 4.19 -6.02
CA VAL A 262 -7.05 5.50 -5.37
C VAL A 262 -5.57 5.84 -5.16
N ALA A 263 -4.70 4.83 -5.27
CA ALA A 263 -3.25 4.98 -5.25
C ALA A 263 -2.59 3.83 -6.02
N LEU A 264 -1.49 4.14 -6.70
CA LEU A 264 -0.61 3.16 -7.30
C LEU A 264 0.81 3.41 -6.76
N ALA A 265 1.40 2.36 -6.19
CA ALA A 265 2.76 2.36 -5.66
C ALA A 265 3.65 1.43 -6.47
N ILE A 266 4.84 1.90 -6.86
CA ILE A 266 5.84 1.10 -7.57
C ILE A 266 7.12 1.01 -6.73
N GLU A 267 7.58 -0.21 -6.48
CA GLU A 267 8.89 -0.50 -5.88
C GLU A 267 9.99 -0.44 -6.97
N THR A 268 11.06 0.32 -6.74
CA THR A 268 12.19 0.43 -7.68
C THR A 268 13.53 0.69 -7.01
N LYS A 269 14.60 0.63 -7.79
CA LYS A 269 15.94 1.12 -7.40
C LYS A 269 16.07 2.61 -7.78
N PRO A 270 16.88 3.40 -7.06
CA PRO A 270 17.16 4.79 -7.40
C PRO A 270 17.63 5.07 -8.84
N ASP A 271 18.50 4.21 -9.38
CA ASP A 271 19.00 4.33 -10.76
C ASP A 271 17.91 4.07 -11.83
N TRP A 272 16.75 3.54 -11.44
CA TRP A 272 15.53 3.47 -12.26
C TRP A 272 14.38 4.33 -11.72
N GLY A 273 14.74 5.37 -10.96
CA GLY A 273 13.85 6.41 -10.47
C GLY A 273 14.26 7.79 -10.96
N LEU A 274 14.95 7.86 -12.10
CA LEU A 274 15.34 9.11 -12.77
C LEU A 274 14.23 9.63 -13.69
N LEU A 275 14.45 10.78 -14.34
CA LEU A 275 13.39 11.54 -15.03
C LEU A 275 12.57 10.71 -16.02
N GLU A 276 13.20 9.96 -16.94
CA GLU A 276 12.48 9.14 -17.92
C GLU A 276 11.56 8.11 -17.25
N HIS A 277 12.08 7.39 -16.25
CA HIS A 277 11.32 6.41 -15.48
C HIS A 277 10.20 7.08 -14.67
N GLY A 278 10.48 8.25 -14.07
CA GLY A 278 9.51 9.04 -13.33
C GLY A 278 8.33 9.48 -14.19
N LEU A 279 8.59 9.96 -15.41
CA LEU A 279 7.56 10.36 -16.37
C LEU A 279 6.69 9.17 -16.80
N GLU A 280 7.32 8.02 -17.04
CA GLU A 280 6.61 6.80 -17.41
C GLU A 280 5.70 6.30 -16.28
N MET A 281 6.21 6.22 -15.04
CA MET A 281 5.41 5.86 -13.88
C MET A 281 4.27 6.86 -13.63
N LEU A 282 4.51 8.16 -13.86
CA LEU A 282 3.50 9.21 -13.72
C LEU A 282 2.37 9.02 -14.76
N ARG A 283 2.72 8.70 -16.02
CA ARG A 283 1.77 8.36 -17.08
C ARG A 283 0.92 7.13 -16.74
N GLN A 284 1.52 6.13 -16.11
CA GLN A 284 0.83 4.94 -15.61
C GLN A 284 -0.15 5.23 -14.45
N GLY A 285 -0.15 6.44 -13.90
CA GLY A 285 -1.03 6.86 -12.81
C GLY A 285 -0.47 6.58 -11.42
N THR A 286 0.85 6.39 -11.32
CA THR A 286 1.56 6.16 -10.05
C THR A 286 1.50 7.40 -9.18
N THR A 287 1.33 7.21 -7.87
CA THR A 287 1.27 8.30 -6.88
C THR A 287 2.34 8.18 -5.81
N ARG A 288 2.90 6.97 -5.61
CA ARG A 288 3.98 6.72 -4.66
C ARG A 288 5.09 5.87 -5.26
N ILE A 289 6.34 6.25 -5.01
CA ILE A 289 7.51 5.45 -5.33
C ILE A 289 8.14 4.94 -4.05
N GLU A 290 8.49 3.65 -4.06
CA GLU A 290 9.26 3.05 -2.99
C GLU A 290 10.69 2.76 -3.46
N LEU A 291 11.64 3.54 -2.94
CA LEU A 291 13.04 3.48 -3.34
C LEU A 291 13.83 2.54 -2.43
N GLY A 292 14.48 1.55 -3.05
CA GLY A 292 15.42 0.65 -2.39
C GLY A 292 16.76 1.30 -2.06
N ILE A 293 16.80 2.34 -1.23
CA ILE A 293 18.02 3.06 -0.81
C ILE A 293 18.99 2.16 -0.03
N GLN A 294 18.42 1.34 0.85
CA GLN A 294 19.08 0.42 1.78
C GLN A 294 19.93 1.10 2.85
N THR A 295 20.87 1.98 2.50
CA THR A 295 21.70 2.69 3.48
C THR A 295 22.13 4.05 2.96
N LEU A 296 22.62 4.91 3.85
CA LEU A 296 23.12 6.25 3.52
C LEU A 296 24.66 6.29 3.40
N TYR A 297 25.30 5.14 3.15
CA TYR A 297 26.75 5.01 3.03
C TYR A 297 27.14 4.32 1.71
N ASP A 298 28.01 4.94 0.90
CA ASP A 298 28.43 4.40 -0.40
C ASP A 298 29.21 3.09 -0.30
N GLU A 299 30.08 2.95 0.71
CA GLU A 299 30.92 1.75 0.83
C GLU A 299 30.08 0.47 1.03
N PRO A 300 29.11 0.40 1.96
CA PRO A 300 28.20 -0.74 2.05
C PRO A 300 27.40 -1.03 0.76
N LEU A 301 26.98 0.00 0.01
CA LEU A 301 26.31 -0.21 -1.29
C LEU A 301 27.24 -0.91 -2.30
N ARG A 302 28.52 -0.51 -2.34
CA ARG A 302 29.55 -1.15 -3.16
C ARG A 302 29.85 -2.57 -2.68
N LEU A 303 30.07 -2.77 -1.38
CA LEU A 303 30.37 -4.09 -0.77
C LEU A 303 29.24 -5.11 -1.00
N THR A 304 28.00 -4.64 -1.06
CA THR A 304 26.83 -5.49 -1.27
C THR A 304 26.42 -5.65 -2.74
N ASN A 305 27.21 -5.11 -3.68
CA ASN A 305 26.90 -5.08 -5.11
C ASN A 305 25.46 -4.57 -5.35
N ARG A 306 25.10 -3.43 -4.75
CA ARG A 306 23.73 -2.89 -4.81
C ARG A 306 23.35 -2.36 -6.19
N GLY A 307 24.36 -1.96 -6.97
CA GLY A 307 24.23 -1.49 -8.34
C GLY A 307 23.68 -0.07 -8.48
N HIS A 308 23.85 0.78 -7.47
CA HIS A 308 23.67 2.25 -7.55
C HIS A 308 24.53 2.93 -6.48
N THR A 309 24.68 4.24 -6.59
CA THR A 309 25.39 5.11 -5.66
C THR A 309 24.44 5.89 -4.76
N LEU A 310 24.97 6.54 -3.71
CA LEU A 310 24.17 7.53 -2.97
C LEU A 310 23.80 8.73 -3.82
N GLN A 311 24.59 9.09 -4.82
CA GLN A 311 24.25 10.19 -5.71
C GLN A 311 22.99 9.87 -6.53
N ASP A 312 22.88 8.66 -7.09
CA ASP A 312 21.67 8.20 -7.77
C ASP A 312 20.44 8.26 -6.83
N SER A 313 20.65 7.94 -5.56
CA SER A 313 19.64 8.04 -4.50
C SER A 313 19.16 9.47 -4.27
N ARG A 314 20.08 10.44 -4.18
CA ARG A 314 19.73 11.87 -4.04
C ARG A 314 19.02 12.40 -5.28
N ASP A 315 19.56 12.11 -6.47
CA ASP A 315 19.02 12.60 -7.73
C ASP A 315 17.63 12.04 -8.01
N SER A 316 17.42 10.74 -7.81
CA SER A 316 16.10 10.13 -7.92
C SER A 316 15.11 10.75 -6.94
N SER A 317 15.52 10.94 -5.68
CA SER A 317 14.64 11.52 -4.65
C SER A 317 14.22 12.94 -5.00
N ARG A 318 15.14 13.77 -5.50
CA ARG A 318 14.85 15.12 -5.98
C ARG A 318 13.87 15.11 -7.16
N ILE A 319 14.22 14.37 -8.22
CA ILE A 319 13.43 14.30 -9.46
C ILE A 319 12.00 13.84 -9.16
N LEU A 320 11.85 12.74 -8.40
CA LEU A 320 10.54 12.17 -8.13
C LEU A 320 9.70 13.08 -7.21
N ARG A 321 10.30 13.82 -6.28
CA ARG A 321 9.58 14.85 -5.50
C ARG A 321 9.11 16.00 -6.36
N ASP A 322 9.97 16.48 -7.26
CA ASP A 322 9.62 17.58 -8.18
C ASP A 322 8.56 17.15 -9.22
N LEU A 323 8.43 15.85 -9.52
CA LEU A 323 7.29 15.28 -10.26
C LEU A 323 6.02 15.08 -9.40
N GLY A 324 6.11 15.30 -8.09
CA GLY A 324 4.98 15.23 -7.16
C GLY A 324 4.80 13.90 -6.44
N PHE A 325 5.62 12.88 -6.69
CA PHE A 325 5.46 11.57 -6.04
C PHE A 325 5.66 11.64 -4.54
N LYS A 326 4.89 10.85 -3.79
CA LYS A 326 5.25 10.46 -2.42
C LYS A 326 6.42 9.48 -2.45
N LEU A 327 7.38 9.63 -1.53
CA LEU A 327 8.55 8.75 -1.44
C LEU A 327 8.56 7.90 -0.16
N THR A 328 8.71 6.60 -0.35
CA THR A 328 9.03 5.64 0.71
C THR A 328 10.45 5.17 0.56
N TYR A 329 11.29 5.30 1.60
CA TYR A 329 12.62 4.70 1.56
C TYR A 329 12.61 3.33 2.21
N HIS A 330 13.17 2.34 1.52
CA HIS A 330 13.52 1.07 2.14
C HIS A 330 14.92 1.22 2.73
N ILE A 331 15.03 1.06 4.05
CA ILE A 331 16.29 1.13 4.79
C ILE A 331 16.57 -0.25 5.37
N MET A 332 17.79 -0.74 5.18
CA MET A 332 18.24 -2.02 5.69
C MET A 332 19.26 -1.85 6.81
N LEU A 333 19.00 -2.49 7.94
CA LEU A 333 19.89 -2.46 9.10
C LEU A 333 20.81 -3.69 9.09
N GLY A 334 22.06 -3.54 9.52
CA GLY A 334 23.02 -4.62 9.63
C GLY A 334 23.55 -5.14 8.29
N LEU A 335 23.64 -4.28 7.27
CA LEU A 335 24.30 -4.63 6.01
C LEU A 335 25.81 -4.88 6.23
N PRO A 336 26.46 -5.71 5.39
CA PRO A 336 27.93 -5.81 5.37
C PRO A 336 28.60 -4.43 5.29
N GLY A 337 29.52 -4.15 6.22
CA GLY A 337 30.22 -2.87 6.30
C GLY A 337 29.47 -1.79 7.10
N VAL A 338 28.30 -2.08 7.68
CA VAL A 338 27.55 -1.15 8.54
C VAL A 338 27.61 -1.61 9.99
N THR A 339 28.02 -0.71 10.90
CA THR A 339 27.98 -0.98 12.35
C THR A 339 26.63 -0.60 12.95
N LYS A 340 26.36 -1.03 14.18
CA LYS A 340 25.12 -0.69 14.90
C LYS A 340 24.99 0.82 15.14
N GLU A 341 26.12 1.49 15.36
CA GLU A 341 26.19 2.93 15.56
C GLU A 341 25.86 3.67 14.27
N MET A 342 26.36 3.18 13.13
CA MET A 342 26.00 3.69 11.81
C MET A 342 24.50 3.50 11.52
N ASP A 343 23.96 2.30 11.79
CA ASP A 343 22.52 2.03 11.66
C ASP A 343 21.67 2.97 12.52
N ALA A 344 22.10 3.24 13.75
CA ALA A 344 21.42 4.20 14.62
C ALA A 344 21.51 5.64 14.08
N ALA A 345 22.67 6.04 13.55
CA ALA A 345 22.89 7.38 12.99
C ALA A 345 22.03 7.66 11.76
N VAL A 346 21.75 6.64 10.93
CA VAL A 346 20.90 6.77 9.72
C VAL A 346 19.55 7.42 10.03
N PHE A 347 18.92 7.09 11.17
CA PHE A 347 17.62 7.68 11.54
C PHE A 347 17.71 9.19 11.73
N LYS A 348 18.80 9.69 12.31
CA LYS A 348 19.03 11.11 12.47
C LYS A 348 19.33 11.76 11.11
N ASP A 349 20.19 11.13 10.32
CA ASP A 349 20.63 11.68 9.02
C ASP A 349 19.48 11.78 8.01
N LEU A 350 18.54 10.84 8.02
CA LEU A 350 17.34 10.85 7.17
C LEU A 350 16.49 12.11 7.32
N PHE A 351 16.50 12.74 8.50
CA PHE A 351 15.61 13.87 8.83
C PHE A 351 16.36 15.18 9.14
N ASN A 352 17.70 15.15 9.20
CA ASN A 352 18.54 16.34 9.37
C ASN A 352 19.26 16.76 8.09
N ASN A 353 19.24 15.93 7.05
CA ASN A 353 19.80 16.28 5.75
C ASN A 353 18.66 16.47 4.73
N PRO A 354 18.52 17.67 4.13
CA PRO A 354 17.46 17.97 3.17
C PRO A 354 17.50 17.08 1.92
N ASP A 355 18.60 16.42 1.59
CA ASP A 355 18.67 15.49 0.46
C ASP A 355 17.73 14.28 0.62
N TRP A 356 17.37 13.91 1.86
CA TRP A 356 16.64 12.67 2.17
C TRP A 356 15.17 12.90 2.49
N MET A 357 14.86 13.39 3.68
CA MET A 357 13.53 13.80 4.17
C MET A 357 12.35 12.92 3.69
N PRO A 358 12.39 11.57 3.85
CA PRO A 358 11.37 10.68 3.28
C PRO A 358 9.98 10.93 3.87
N ASP A 359 8.93 10.71 3.07
CA ASP A 359 7.55 10.75 3.58
C ASP A 359 7.21 9.51 4.40
N SER A 360 7.92 8.42 4.16
CA SER A 360 7.71 7.15 4.84
C SER A 360 8.92 6.22 4.78
N LEU A 361 8.99 5.28 5.72
CA LEU A 361 10.05 4.29 5.83
C LEU A 361 9.50 2.86 5.82
N LYS A 362 10.22 1.97 5.14
CA LYS A 362 10.16 0.52 5.35
C LYS A 362 11.53 0.05 5.82
N ILE A 363 11.62 -0.33 7.09
CA ILE A 363 12.88 -0.71 7.73
C ILE A 363 12.98 -2.24 7.71
N TYR A 364 14.11 -2.77 7.26
CA TYR A 364 14.32 -4.20 7.08
C TYR A 364 15.68 -4.65 7.62
N PRO A 365 15.73 -5.34 8.76
CA PRO A 365 16.96 -5.98 9.19
C PRO A 365 17.50 -6.93 8.11
N CYS A 366 18.80 -6.88 7.86
CA CYS A 366 19.49 -7.77 6.95
C CYS A 366 19.48 -9.18 7.53
N MET A 367 19.06 -10.15 6.71
CA MET A 367 18.90 -11.55 7.10
C MET A 367 19.75 -12.43 6.18
N VAL A 368 20.24 -13.54 6.73
CA VAL A 368 21.07 -14.48 6.00
C VAL A 368 20.19 -15.59 5.42
N PHE A 369 20.28 -15.78 4.12
CA PHE A 369 19.53 -16.80 3.38
C PHE A 369 20.46 -17.78 2.68
N PRO A 370 20.12 -19.08 2.62
CA PRO A 370 20.91 -20.06 1.89
C PRO A 370 21.11 -19.65 0.43
N GLY A 371 22.23 -20.06 -0.17
CA GLY A 371 22.52 -19.77 -1.58
C GLY A 371 22.85 -18.31 -1.92
N THR A 372 23.01 -17.45 -0.91
CA THR A 372 23.47 -16.07 -1.09
C THR A 372 24.98 -15.95 -0.85
N SER A 373 25.61 -14.90 -1.39
CA SER A 373 27.01 -14.59 -1.03
C SER A 373 27.13 -14.24 0.46
N LEU A 374 26.11 -13.61 1.04
CA LEU A 374 26.08 -13.29 2.48
C LEU A 374 26.14 -14.54 3.35
N TYR A 375 25.45 -15.62 2.96
CA TYR A 375 25.50 -16.91 3.65
C TYR A 375 26.90 -17.49 3.71
N GLN A 376 27.66 -17.41 2.62
CA GLN A 376 29.05 -17.87 2.59
C GLN A 376 29.96 -17.01 3.48
N GLN A 377 29.72 -15.70 3.56
CA GLN A 377 30.44 -14.81 4.46
C GLN A 377 30.12 -15.15 5.93
N TRP A 378 28.84 -15.36 6.26
CA TRP A 378 28.40 -15.77 7.59
C TRP A 378 29.00 -17.11 8.02
N LYS A 379 28.95 -18.15 7.16
CA LYS A 379 29.55 -19.47 7.45
C LYS A 379 31.07 -19.41 7.71
N ARG A 380 31.76 -18.43 7.11
CA ARG A 380 33.21 -18.20 7.30
C ARG A 380 33.52 -17.28 8.49
N GLY A 381 32.52 -16.86 9.26
CA GLY A 381 32.68 -15.92 10.37
C GLY A 381 32.99 -14.48 9.94
N LYS A 382 32.83 -14.14 8.66
CA LYS A 382 33.12 -12.80 8.11
C LYS A 382 31.94 -11.83 8.20
N TYR A 383 30.78 -12.30 8.62
CA TYR A 383 29.57 -11.49 8.80
C TYR A 383 28.75 -12.00 9.98
N ALA A 384 28.25 -11.09 10.80
CA ALA A 384 27.33 -11.36 11.89
C ALA A 384 26.06 -10.49 11.72
N PRO A 385 24.88 -11.08 11.51
CA PRO A 385 23.64 -10.31 11.38
C PRO A 385 23.17 -9.79 12.74
N LEU A 386 22.31 -8.77 12.72
CA LEU A 386 21.61 -8.30 13.92
C LEU A 386 20.68 -9.38 14.48
N THR A 387 20.67 -9.50 15.79
CA THR A 387 19.64 -10.25 16.51
C THR A 387 18.32 -9.50 16.54
N THR A 388 17.21 -10.20 16.84
CA THR A 388 15.89 -9.59 17.04
C THR A 388 15.92 -8.44 18.06
N LYS A 389 16.62 -8.64 19.20
CA LYS A 389 16.71 -7.62 20.26
C LYS A 389 17.48 -6.38 19.81
N GLU A 390 18.62 -6.58 19.14
CA GLU A 390 19.43 -5.46 18.63
C GLU A 390 18.68 -4.65 17.58
N ALA A 391 18.06 -5.33 16.61
CA ALA A 391 17.24 -4.67 15.60
C ALA A 391 16.06 -3.91 16.23
N ALA A 392 15.37 -4.52 17.21
CA ALA A 392 14.27 -3.87 17.91
C ALA A 392 14.73 -2.62 18.67
N SER A 393 15.85 -2.71 19.39
CA SER A 393 16.43 -1.59 20.14
C SER A 393 16.85 -0.44 19.21
N ILE A 394 17.56 -0.73 18.11
CA ILE A 394 17.99 0.30 17.15
C ILE A 394 16.78 1.02 16.55
N ILE A 395 15.77 0.28 16.11
CA ILE A 395 14.57 0.87 15.52
C ILE A 395 13.81 1.69 16.56
N ALA A 396 13.67 1.18 17.80
CA ALA A 396 13.01 1.89 18.90
C ALA A 396 13.67 3.24 19.17
N GLU A 397 15.00 3.28 19.33
CA GLU A 397 15.74 4.54 19.50
C GLU A 397 15.59 5.45 18.27
N GLY A 398 15.70 4.89 17.08
CA GLY A 398 15.54 5.61 15.81
C GLY A 398 14.19 6.34 15.70
N THR A 399 13.13 5.81 16.33
CA THR A 399 11.81 6.47 16.33
C THR A 399 11.78 7.83 17.03
N ARG A 400 12.78 8.17 17.86
CA ARG A 400 12.94 9.52 18.46
C ARG A 400 13.20 10.60 17.43
N HIS A 401 13.80 10.22 16.29
CA HIS A 401 14.16 11.15 15.22
C HIS A 401 13.08 11.24 14.14
N VAL A 402 12.08 10.36 14.17
CA VAL A 402 11.01 10.34 13.16
C VAL A 402 10.06 11.51 13.41
N PRO A 403 9.93 12.45 12.46
CA PRO A 403 9.12 13.64 12.63
C PRO A 403 7.65 13.38 12.29
N ASP A 404 6.78 14.32 12.66
CA ASP A 404 5.32 14.26 12.50
C ASP A 404 4.85 14.01 11.05
N TRP A 405 5.68 14.34 10.05
CA TRP A 405 5.35 14.13 8.63
C TRP A 405 5.72 12.74 8.11
N CYS A 406 6.47 11.91 8.86
CA CYS A 406 6.96 10.63 8.35
C CYS A 406 6.16 9.45 8.92
N ARG A 407 5.92 8.45 8.08
CA ARG A 407 5.26 7.19 8.47
C ARG A 407 6.20 5.99 8.45
N ILE A 408 6.35 5.24 9.54
CA ILE A 408 7.02 3.93 9.49
C ILE A 408 6.01 2.85 9.10
N MET A 409 6.02 2.48 7.82
CA MET A 409 5.08 1.52 7.24
C MET A 409 5.37 0.09 7.71
N ARG A 410 6.64 -0.29 7.77
CA ARG A 410 7.09 -1.65 8.13
C ARG A 410 8.43 -1.60 8.83
N VAL A 411 8.67 -2.58 9.70
CA VAL A 411 9.96 -2.81 10.41
C VAL A 411 10.55 -4.18 10.14
N GLN A 412 9.86 -5.00 9.34
CA GLN A 412 10.31 -6.32 8.88
C GLN A 412 9.65 -6.68 7.55
N ARG A 413 10.25 -7.61 6.82
CA ARG A 413 9.64 -8.23 5.64
C ARG A 413 8.69 -9.37 6.05
N ASP A 414 7.77 -9.72 5.17
CA ASP A 414 6.83 -10.84 5.36
C ASP A 414 7.48 -12.18 4.95
N ILE A 415 8.72 -12.42 5.38
CA ILE A 415 9.47 -13.64 5.05
C ILE A 415 9.28 -14.66 6.19
N PRO A 416 8.90 -15.91 5.89
CA PRO A 416 8.81 -16.95 6.92
C PRO A 416 10.16 -17.20 7.60
N SER A 417 10.17 -17.20 8.94
CA SER A 417 11.41 -17.31 9.73
C SER A 417 12.16 -18.62 9.51
N PHE A 418 11.46 -19.72 9.19
CA PHE A 418 12.08 -21.02 8.91
C PHE A 418 12.96 -21.05 7.63
N LEU A 419 12.92 -20.00 6.82
CA LEU A 419 13.76 -19.86 5.61
C LEU A 419 15.05 -19.06 5.88
N VAL A 420 15.17 -18.47 7.07
CA VAL A 420 16.28 -17.61 7.48
C VAL A 420 17.27 -18.45 8.26
N GLU A 421 18.55 -18.38 7.90
CA GLU A 421 19.63 -19.14 8.54
C GLU A 421 20.25 -18.38 9.72
N ALA A 422 20.27 -17.05 9.65
CA ALA A 422 20.73 -16.18 10.73
C ALA A 422 20.16 -14.75 10.60
N GLY A 423 20.02 -14.08 11.74
CA GLY A 423 19.50 -12.71 11.86
C GLY A 423 18.25 -12.66 12.72
N VAL A 424 17.33 -11.76 12.37
CA VAL A 424 16.04 -11.65 13.06
C VAL A 424 15.22 -12.93 12.85
N ASP A 425 14.89 -13.60 13.95
CA ASP A 425 14.25 -14.92 13.99
C ASP A 425 12.75 -14.85 14.35
N LYS A 426 12.23 -13.66 14.67
CA LYS A 426 10.83 -13.44 15.06
C LYS A 426 10.03 -12.77 13.96
N THR A 427 8.81 -13.26 13.74
CA THR A 427 7.87 -12.73 12.72
C THR A 427 7.03 -11.56 13.23
N ASN A 428 7.23 -11.11 14.46
CA ASN A 428 6.48 -10.05 15.13
C ASN A 428 7.40 -8.95 15.69
N LEU A 429 8.51 -8.62 15.01
CA LEU A 429 9.51 -7.63 15.41
C LEU A 429 8.91 -6.28 15.83
N ARG A 430 7.79 -5.86 15.23
CA ARG A 430 7.09 -4.64 15.66
C ARG A 430 6.66 -4.66 17.12
N GLN A 431 6.22 -5.80 17.64
CA GLN A 431 5.85 -5.94 19.06
C GLN A 431 7.08 -5.77 19.95
N TYR A 432 8.24 -6.28 19.53
CA TYR A 432 9.50 -6.07 20.25
C TYR A 432 9.94 -4.60 20.21
N VAL A 433 9.81 -3.92 19.06
CA VAL A 433 10.07 -2.48 18.95
C VAL A 433 9.16 -1.69 19.89
N GLU A 434 7.87 -2.03 19.93
CA GLU A 434 6.91 -1.40 20.84
C GLU A 434 7.23 -1.64 22.31
N GLN A 435 7.68 -2.84 22.66
CA GLN A 435 8.12 -3.17 24.02
C GLN A 435 9.36 -2.36 24.40
N GLU A 436 10.40 -2.34 23.56
CA GLU A 436 11.62 -1.55 23.79
C GLU A 436 11.31 -0.05 23.95
N ARG A 437 10.35 0.48 23.18
CA ARG A 437 9.91 1.87 23.35
C ARG A 437 9.23 2.10 24.70
N ARG A 438 8.38 1.18 25.16
CA ARG A 438 7.73 1.28 26.47
C ARG A 438 8.76 1.22 27.60
N ASP A 439 9.65 0.23 27.56
CA ASP A 439 10.67 0.01 28.59
C ASP A 439 11.60 1.23 28.73
N LYS A 440 11.87 1.91 27.62
CA LYS A 440 12.72 3.10 27.57
C LYS A 440 11.97 4.43 27.55
N SER A 441 10.64 4.41 27.75
CA SER A 441 9.77 5.59 27.72
C SER A 441 9.96 6.48 26.47
N ILE A 442 10.11 5.84 25.30
CA ILE A 442 10.25 6.51 24.01
C ILE A 442 8.88 6.87 23.47
N GLN A 443 8.62 8.17 23.38
CA GLN A 443 7.49 8.70 22.62
C GLN A 443 7.89 8.82 21.14
N SER A 444 7.04 8.30 20.25
CA SER A 444 7.24 8.44 18.81
C SER A 444 6.21 9.39 18.24
N ARG A 445 6.64 10.16 17.24
CA ARG A 445 5.79 11.05 16.46
C ARG A 445 5.42 10.49 15.09
N ASP A 446 5.72 9.22 14.83
CA ASP A 446 5.33 8.49 13.62
C ASP A 446 3.83 8.68 13.35
N ILE A 447 3.48 9.07 12.11
CA ILE A 447 2.10 9.16 11.63
C ILE A 447 1.29 7.93 12.05
N ARG A 448 1.88 6.72 11.95
CA ARG A 448 1.19 5.46 12.27
C ARG A 448 0.77 5.36 13.73
N ASP A 449 1.53 5.94 14.64
CA ASP A 449 1.25 5.87 16.07
C ASP A 449 0.11 6.81 16.46
N ARG A 450 -0.03 7.93 15.73
CA ARG A 450 -1.03 8.99 15.93
C ARG A 450 -2.33 8.79 15.12
N GLU A 451 -2.44 7.73 14.32
CA GLU A 451 -3.70 7.43 13.60
C GLU A 451 -4.86 7.20 14.60
N PRO A 452 -6.11 7.60 14.30
CA PRO A 452 -7.21 7.55 15.27
C PRO A 452 -7.51 6.14 15.79
N LYS A 453 -7.31 5.11 14.96
CA LYS A 453 -7.47 3.68 15.32
C LYS A 453 -8.81 3.34 16.00
N GLY A 454 -9.89 4.02 15.64
CA GLY A 454 -11.22 3.85 16.24
C GLY A 454 -11.51 4.77 17.42
N LYS A 455 -10.62 5.71 17.75
CA LYS A 455 -10.89 6.81 18.68
C LYS A 455 -11.57 7.96 17.94
N HIS A 456 -12.55 8.58 18.59
CA HIS A 456 -13.23 9.77 18.09
C HIS A 456 -12.52 11.04 18.57
N PRO A 457 -12.33 12.06 17.70
CA PRO A 457 -11.71 13.31 18.10
C PRO A 457 -12.64 14.14 19.02
N GLU A 458 -12.05 14.81 20.00
CA GLU A 458 -12.72 15.81 20.83
C GLU A 458 -12.75 17.17 20.15
N SER A 459 -11.65 17.53 19.47
CA SER A 459 -11.50 18.80 18.77
C SER A 459 -10.68 18.61 17.49
N ILE A 460 -10.81 19.56 16.54
CA ILE A 460 -10.04 19.57 15.31
C ILE A 460 -9.30 20.91 15.23
N THR A 461 -7.97 20.83 15.21
CA THR A 461 -7.07 21.95 14.97
C THR A 461 -6.28 21.71 13.69
N TYR A 462 -5.84 22.79 13.04
CA TYR A 462 -5.00 22.70 11.84
C TYR A 462 -3.63 23.28 12.14
N ARG A 463 -2.58 22.53 11.81
CA ARG A 463 -1.19 22.94 12.02
C ARG A 463 -0.41 22.74 10.74
N THR A 464 0.41 23.72 10.38
CA THR A 464 1.32 23.65 9.24
C THR A 464 2.75 23.62 9.72
N MET A 465 3.57 22.77 9.12
CA MET A 465 5.01 22.69 9.33
C MET A 465 5.69 22.71 7.97
N SER A 466 6.72 23.53 7.81
CA SER A 466 7.56 23.55 6.61
C SER A 466 8.94 22.96 6.87
N TYR A 467 9.54 22.37 5.84
CA TYR A 467 10.92 21.88 5.86
C TYR A 467 11.50 21.85 4.44
N GLU A 468 12.81 22.03 4.33
CA GLU A 468 13.52 21.89 3.06
C GLU A 468 13.70 20.41 2.73
N ALA A 469 13.44 20.05 1.47
CA ALA A 469 13.68 18.69 0.97
C ALA A 469 14.03 18.72 -0.52
N SER A 470 15.20 18.16 -0.83
CA SER A 470 15.71 17.96 -2.18
C SER A 470 15.60 19.23 -3.04
N GLY A 471 16.13 20.35 -2.54
CA GLY A 471 16.13 21.65 -3.23
C GLY A 471 14.79 22.38 -3.34
N GLY A 472 13.71 21.81 -2.79
CA GLY A 472 12.39 22.46 -2.69
C GLY A 472 11.94 22.61 -1.24
N VAL A 473 10.75 23.18 -1.05
CA VAL A 473 10.14 23.36 0.27
C VAL A 473 8.88 22.52 0.37
N GLU A 474 8.80 21.71 1.41
CA GLU A 474 7.63 20.90 1.75
C GLU A 474 6.83 21.58 2.86
N PHE A 475 5.52 21.44 2.79
CA PHE A 475 4.57 21.85 3.82
C PHE A 475 3.73 20.62 4.19
N PHE A 476 3.77 20.25 5.46
CA PHE A 476 2.90 19.25 6.06
C PHE A 476 1.79 19.97 6.83
N ILE A 477 0.59 19.96 6.27
CA ILE A 477 -0.61 20.59 6.85
C ILE A 477 -1.42 19.47 7.50
N ALA A 478 -1.52 19.45 8.81
CA ALA A 478 -2.14 18.41 9.59
C ALA A 478 -3.45 18.89 10.23
N ALA A 479 -4.49 18.06 10.16
CA ALA A 479 -5.69 18.18 10.97
C ALA A 479 -5.53 17.24 12.18
N GLU A 480 -5.46 17.81 13.38
CA GLU A 480 -5.05 17.10 14.60
C GLU A 480 -6.03 17.34 15.75
N ASP A 481 -6.25 16.32 16.57
CA ASP A 481 -6.79 16.46 17.92
C ASP A 481 -5.62 16.52 18.90
N THR A 482 -5.36 17.69 19.47
CA THR A 482 -4.21 17.92 20.35
C THR A 482 -4.42 17.36 21.76
N THR A 483 -5.67 17.10 22.19
CA THR A 483 -5.92 16.56 23.53
C THR A 483 -5.59 15.07 23.59
N GLN A 484 -5.94 14.34 22.54
CA GLN A 484 -5.73 12.89 22.42
C GLN A 484 -4.52 12.49 21.57
N ASP A 485 -3.78 13.47 21.03
CA ASP A 485 -2.65 13.31 20.09
C ASP A 485 -3.02 12.46 18.85
N LEU A 486 -4.15 12.78 18.23
CA LEU A 486 -4.65 12.08 17.03
C LEU A 486 -4.39 12.91 15.78
N LEU A 487 -3.92 12.26 14.73
CA LEU A 487 -3.83 12.82 13.38
C LEU A 487 -5.05 12.37 12.58
N LEU A 488 -5.96 13.31 12.28
CA LEU A 488 -7.25 13.05 11.63
C LEU A 488 -7.16 13.11 10.11
N GLY A 489 -6.21 13.88 9.59
CA GLY A 489 -5.90 13.96 8.17
C GLY A 489 -4.71 14.89 7.94
N PHE A 490 -4.15 14.87 6.74
CA PHE A 490 -3.07 15.77 6.37
C PHE A 490 -3.01 16.01 4.85
N CYS A 491 -2.36 17.11 4.47
CA CYS A 491 -2.01 17.46 3.11
C CYS A 491 -0.50 17.73 3.02
N ARG A 492 0.16 17.13 2.03
CA ARG A 492 1.55 17.45 1.66
C ARG A 492 1.53 18.38 0.47
N LEU A 493 2.04 19.59 0.64
CA LEU A 493 2.21 20.58 -0.42
C LEU A 493 3.70 20.81 -0.64
N ARG A 494 4.16 20.79 -1.89
CA ARG A 494 5.54 21.07 -2.27
C ARG A 494 5.59 22.32 -3.14
N LEU A 495 6.54 23.20 -2.84
CA LEU A 495 7.06 24.17 -3.78
C LEU A 495 8.31 23.54 -4.43
N PRO A 496 8.23 23.13 -5.71
CA PRO A 496 9.27 22.32 -6.32
C PRO A 496 10.58 23.12 -6.47
N GLY A 497 11.70 22.42 -6.33
CA GLY A 497 13.02 23.01 -6.59
C GLY A 497 13.29 23.20 -8.07
N GLN A 498 12.71 22.32 -8.91
CA GLN A 498 12.72 22.42 -10.37
C GLN A 498 11.34 22.16 -10.95
N GLU A 499 10.93 22.98 -11.91
CA GLU A 499 9.68 22.81 -12.65
C GLU A 499 9.94 21.90 -13.85
N LEU A 500 9.83 20.58 -13.66
CA LEU A 500 10.27 19.56 -14.62
C LEU A 500 9.32 19.35 -15.82
N LEU A 501 8.10 19.88 -15.75
CA LEU A 501 7.04 19.70 -16.74
C LEU A 501 6.31 21.02 -17.01
N PRO A 502 5.77 21.25 -18.22
CA PRO A 502 4.99 22.45 -18.54
C PRO A 502 3.80 22.67 -17.58
N GLU A 503 3.14 21.59 -17.18
CA GLU A 503 2.01 21.62 -16.24
C GLU A 503 2.42 22.06 -14.83
N LEU A 504 3.70 21.98 -14.48
CA LEU A 504 4.22 22.36 -13.17
C LEU A 504 4.72 23.81 -13.11
N LYS A 505 4.75 24.51 -14.25
CA LYS A 505 5.24 25.90 -14.32
C LYS A 505 4.41 26.81 -13.42
N GLY A 506 5.07 27.51 -12.49
CA GLY A 506 4.42 28.41 -11.54
C GLY A 506 3.48 27.73 -10.54
N ALA A 507 3.55 26.40 -10.39
CA ALA A 507 2.63 25.63 -9.56
C ALA A 507 3.15 25.34 -8.14
N ALA A 508 2.22 25.14 -7.21
CA ALA A 508 2.45 24.36 -5.99
C ALA A 508 1.86 22.96 -6.16
N ILE A 509 2.54 21.92 -5.66
CA ILE A 509 2.21 20.52 -5.92
C ILE A 509 1.65 19.87 -4.65
N VAL A 510 0.37 19.51 -4.64
CA VAL A 510 -0.19 18.63 -3.62
C VAL A 510 0.23 17.19 -3.93
N ARG A 511 1.11 16.65 -3.09
CA ARG A 511 1.73 15.32 -3.21
C ARG A 511 0.91 14.21 -2.55
N GLU A 512 0.13 14.58 -1.53
CA GLU A 512 -0.75 13.65 -0.81
C GLU A 512 -1.84 14.44 -0.10
N LEU A 513 -3.09 14.00 -0.23
CA LEU A 513 -4.19 14.39 0.64
C LEU A 513 -4.76 13.13 1.26
N HIS A 514 -4.67 13.01 2.58
CA HIS A 514 -5.14 11.84 3.30
C HIS A 514 -6.06 12.26 4.43
N VAL A 515 -7.23 11.65 4.54
CA VAL A 515 -8.15 11.84 5.66
C VAL A 515 -8.43 10.46 6.23
N TYR A 516 -8.15 10.27 7.51
CA TYR A 516 -8.53 9.06 8.22
C TYR A 516 -10.03 9.11 8.45
N GLY A 517 -10.74 8.13 7.90
CA GLY A 517 -12.16 7.94 8.12
C GLY A 517 -12.43 6.53 8.57
N GLU A 518 -13.45 6.35 9.41
CA GLU A 518 -14.08 5.05 9.55
C GLU A 518 -14.88 4.77 8.28
N ALA A 519 -14.65 3.61 7.66
CA ALA A 519 -15.54 3.11 6.62
C ALA A 519 -16.85 2.70 7.30
N VAL A 520 -17.79 3.62 7.44
CA VAL A 520 -19.13 3.32 7.96
C VAL A 520 -19.90 2.56 6.88
N PRO A 521 -20.36 1.33 7.11
CA PRO A 521 -21.38 0.73 6.27
C PRO A 521 -22.69 1.50 6.49
N LEU A 522 -23.21 2.19 5.47
CA LEU A 522 -24.57 2.72 5.50
C LEU A 522 -25.56 1.55 5.64
N GLY A 523 -26.22 1.47 6.80
CA GLY A 523 -27.13 0.38 7.15
C GLY A 523 -27.72 0.48 8.56
N ASP A 524 -27.03 1.16 9.49
CA ASP A 524 -27.56 1.47 10.82
C ASP A 524 -27.66 2.99 11.00
N GLU A 525 -28.86 3.56 10.78
CA GLU A 525 -29.16 4.96 11.11
C GLU A 525 -29.19 5.23 12.64
N GLY A 526 -28.68 4.33 13.47
CA GLY A 526 -28.89 4.35 14.92
C GLY A 526 -27.67 4.32 15.85
N VAL A 527 -26.43 4.05 15.41
CA VAL A 527 -25.37 3.68 16.39
C VAL A 527 -24.03 4.46 16.31
N PHE A 528 -23.72 5.25 15.28
CA PHE A 528 -22.42 5.95 15.23
C PHE A 528 -22.52 7.42 14.78
N SER A 529 -22.57 8.34 15.75
CA SER A 529 -22.56 9.80 15.56
C SER A 529 -21.19 10.38 15.14
N GLY A 530 -20.11 9.60 15.17
CA GLY A 530 -18.74 10.06 14.89
C GLY A 530 -18.42 10.36 13.41
N ALA A 531 -19.16 9.78 12.46
CA ALA A 531 -18.92 9.97 11.03
C ALA A 531 -19.17 11.41 10.55
N VAL A 532 -20.01 12.16 11.27
CA VAL A 532 -20.37 13.54 10.95
C VAL A 532 -19.21 14.51 11.21
N GLN A 533 -18.34 14.23 12.20
CA GLN A 533 -17.19 15.10 12.53
C GLN A 533 -16.08 15.10 11.47
N HIS A 534 -15.96 14.05 10.65
CA HIS A 534 -14.91 13.94 9.62
C HIS A 534 -15.27 14.58 8.27
N ARG A 535 -16.52 15.04 8.10
CA ARG A 535 -16.96 15.69 6.86
C ARG A 535 -16.33 17.07 6.72
N GLY A 536 -15.54 17.27 5.66
CA GLY A 536 -14.97 18.57 5.29
C GLY A 536 -13.49 18.77 5.59
N ILE A 537 -12.85 17.89 6.39
CA ILE A 537 -11.41 17.97 6.69
C ILE A 537 -10.58 18.03 5.40
N GLY A 538 -10.86 17.16 4.44
CA GLY A 538 -10.12 17.13 3.16
C GLY A 538 -10.25 18.43 2.37
N LYS A 539 -11.42 19.09 2.39
CA LYS A 539 -11.64 20.38 1.73
C LYS A 539 -10.92 21.51 2.47
N ALA A 540 -10.94 21.50 3.80
CA ALA A 540 -10.24 22.48 4.63
C ALA A 540 -8.71 22.40 4.43
N LEU A 541 -8.15 21.19 4.48
CA LEU A 541 -6.73 20.96 4.23
C LEU A 541 -6.29 21.44 2.83
N LEU A 542 -7.10 21.18 1.81
CA LEU A 542 -6.82 21.64 0.45
C LEU A 542 -6.93 23.17 0.34
N GLY A 543 -7.91 23.80 1.00
CA GLY A 543 -8.03 25.25 1.06
C GLY A 543 -6.84 25.92 1.74
N LEU A 544 -6.30 25.34 2.82
CA LEU A 544 -5.06 25.80 3.45
C LEU A 544 -3.86 25.67 2.50
N ALA A 545 -3.78 24.57 1.75
CA ALA A 545 -2.72 24.39 0.76
C ALA A 545 -2.80 25.43 -0.38
N GLU A 546 -4.01 25.73 -0.87
CA GLU A 546 -4.25 26.81 -1.83
C GLU A 546 -3.88 28.20 -1.25
N GLY A 547 -4.13 28.43 0.04
CA GLY A 547 -3.71 29.65 0.75
C GLY A 547 -2.19 29.82 0.75
N ILE A 548 -1.46 28.80 1.21
CA ILE A 548 0.02 28.79 1.22
C ILE A 548 0.56 29.01 -0.20
N ALA A 549 -0.03 28.36 -1.21
CA ALA A 549 0.39 28.55 -2.59
C ALA A 549 0.25 30.01 -3.07
N ARG A 550 -0.83 30.72 -2.70
CA ARG A 550 -1.00 32.16 -3.00
C ARG A 550 0.01 33.03 -2.26
N GLU A 551 0.26 32.75 -0.99
CA GLU A 551 1.26 33.47 -0.18
C GLU A 551 2.67 33.37 -0.80
N HIS A 552 2.96 32.25 -1.47
CA HIS A 552 4.19 32.02 -2.21
C HIS A 552 4.11 32.38 -3.71
N HIS A 553 3.13 33.20 -4.11
CA HIS A 553 2.96 33.72 -5.47
C HIS A 553 2.87 32.64 -6.56
N LYS A 554 2.35 31.46 -6.21
CA LYS A 554 2.06 30.42 -7.20
C LYS A 554 0.75 30.75 -7.92
N GLN A 555 0.69 30.40 -9.20
CA GLN A 555 -0.42 30.73 -10.09
C GLN A 555 -1.51 29.65 -10.05
N LYS A 556 -1.14 28.43 -9.67
CA LYS A 556 -2.03 27.29 -9.60
C LYS A 556 -1.58 26.26 -8.58
N VAL A 557 -2.51 25.45 -8.10
CA VAL A 557 -2.23 24.20 -7.41
C VAL A 557 -2.42 23.04 -8.38
N VAL A 558 -1.47 22.12 -8.40
CA VAL A 558 -1.57 20.85 -9.11
C VAL A 558 -1.58 19.70 -8.11
N VAL A 559 -2.23 18.61 -8.46
CA VAL A 559 -2.38 17.42 -7.60
C VAL A 559 -1.97 16.18 -8.37
N ILE A 560 -1.06 15.40 -7.80
CA ILE A 560 -0.76 14.03 -8.27
C ILE A 560 -1.85 13.06 -7.80
N SER A 561 -2.99 13.12 -8.49
CA SER A 561 -4.19 12.39 -8.12
C SER A 561 -4.13 10.93 -8.58
N GLY A 562 -4.48 10.00 -7.68
CA GLY A 562 -4.78 8.63 -8.08
C GLY A 562 -5.98 8.59 -9.02
N ILE A 563 -5.99 7.64 -9.96
CA ILE A 563 -6.99 7.56 -11.04
C ILE A 563 -8.41 7.58 -10.47
N GLY A 564 -8.70 6.68 -9.53
CA GLY A 564 -10.00 6.51 -8.90
C GLY A 564 -10.43 7.62 -7.92
N VAL A 565 -9.66 8.70 -7.80
CA VAL A 565 -10.02 9.87 -6.97
C VAL A 565 -10.09 11.18 -7.77
N ARG A 566 -9.89 11.16 -9.09
CA ARG A 566 -9.98 12.38 -9.92
C ARG A 566 -11.34 13.08 -9.82
N GLU A 567 -12.44 12.31 -9.75
CA GLU A 567 -13.80 12.84 -9.53
C GLU A 567 -13.98 13.59 -8.20
N TYR A 568 -13.20 13.25 -7.17
CA TYR A 568 -13.22 14.03 -5.93
C TYR A 568 -12.69 15.45 -6.17
N TYR A 569 -11.60 15.58 -6.93
CA TYR A 569 -11.00 16.88 -7.25
C TYR A 569 -11.83 17.68 -8.26
N ARG A 570 -12.49 17.02 -9.24
CA ARG A 570 -13.43 17.69 -10.16
C ARG A 570 -14.56 18.40 -9.44
N ARG A 571 -15.16 17.75 -8.44
CA ARG A 571 -16.19 18.36 -7.58
C ARG A 571 -15.70 19.55 -6.75
N LEU A 572 -14.38 19.70 -6.59
CA LEU A 572 -13.74 20.83 -5.92
C LEU A 572 -13.24 21.90 -6.91
N GLY A 573 -13.56 21.77 -8.20
CA GLY A 573 -13.19 22.75 -9.24
C GLY A 573 -11.80 22.56 -9.85
N TYR A 574 -11.17 21.40 -9.64
CA TYR A 574 -9.94 21.03 -10.34
C TYR A 574 -10.27 20.35 -11.68
N ASN A 575 -9.47 20.62 -12.70
CA ASN A 575 -9.63 20.02 -14.03
C ASN A 575 -8.40 19.17 -14.38
N ARG A 576 -8.55 18.30 -15.38
CA ARG A 576 -7.42 17.53 -15.89
C ARG A 576 -6.43 18.48 -16.58
N ASP A 577 -5.16 18.41 -16.21
CA ASP A 577 -4.07 19.22 -16.76
C ASP A 577 -2.87 18.31 -16.97
N GLY A 578 -2.74 17.82 -18.21
CA GLY A 578 -1.77 16.78 -18.57
C GLY A 578 -1.88 15.54 -17.69
N LEU A 579 -0.82 15.25 -16.94
CA LEU A 579 -0.75 14.11 -16.01
C LEU A 579 -1.33 14.39 -14.61
N PHE A 580 -1.74 15.62 -14.31
CA PHE A 580 -2.21 16.07 -12.99
C PHE A 580 -3.70 16.48 -12.97
N MET A 581 -4.20 16.82 -11.79
CA MET A 581 -5.41 17.62 -11.63
C MET A 581 -4.99 19.03 -11.19
N SER A 582 -5.44 20.10 -11.86
CA SER A 582 -5.01 21.46 -11.54
C SER A 582 -6.16 22.44 -11.35
N ARG A 583 -5.89 23.50 -10.59
CA ARG A 583 -6.80 24.61 -10.36
C ARG A 583 -6.01 25.91 -10.24
N GLY A 584 -6.37 26.93 -11.01
CA GLY A 584 -5.85 28.29 -10.84
C GLY A 584 -6.31 28.87 -9.50
N ILE A 585 -5.43 29.59 -8.80
CA ILE A 585 -5.68 30.09 -7.44
C ILE A 585 -5.65 31.60 -7.32
#